data_AF-D7VQ38-F1
#
_entry.id   AF-D7VQ38-F1
#
_cell.length_a   1.000
_cell.length_b   1.000
_cell.length_c   1.000
_cell.angle_alpha   90.00
_cell.angle_beta   90.00
_cell.angle_gamma   90.00
#
_symmetry.space_group_name_H-M   'P 1'
#
loop_
_entity.id
_entity.type
_entity.pdbx_description
1 polymer ?
#
loop_
_entity_poly.entity_id
_entity_poly.type
_entity_poly.pdbx_seq_one_letter_code
_entity_poly.pdbx_strand_id
1 'polypeptide(L)'
;MKTDVEKKHKNIKTFAQHLDKRYGVTGTKERIDFEIKAKSFAIGEMIKQERKLAKMTQEQLAEKIGAKKSFISRIENGHSDIQLSTLYKLIEFGLGRKINFTIQ
;
A
#
# COMPACT_ATOMS: atom_id res chain seq x y z
N MET A 1 45.22 13.89 -11.98
CA MET A 1 44.50 14.07 -10.71
C MET A 1 43.01 13.93 -10.97
N LYS A 2 42.35 12.93 -10.40
CA LYS A 2 40.88 12.80 -10.48
C LYS A 2 40.28 13.67 -9.38
N THR A 3 39.54 14.70 -9.76
CA THR A 3 38.93 15.72 -8.89
C THR A 3 37.99 15.10 -7.85
N ASP A 4 37.89 15.69 -6.66
CA ASP A 4 37.10 15.20 -5.52
C ASP A 4 35.61 14.95 -5.80
N VAL A 5 35.09 15.53 -6.90
CA VAL A 5 33.74 15.25 -7.42
C VAL A 5 33.60 13.79 -7.90
N GLU A 6 34.61 13.20 -8.57
CA GLU A 6 34.56 11.81 -9.07
C GLU A 6 34.59 10.77 -7.94
N LYS A 7 35.16 11.10 -6.77
CA LYS A 7 35.17 10.21 -5.60
C LYS A 7 33.81 10.20 -4.88
N LYS A 8 33.03 11.29 -4.95
CA LYS A 8 31.76 11.45 -4.23
C LYS A 8 30.60 10.62 -4.80
N HIS A 9 30.65 10.28 -6.09
CA HIS A 9 29.60 9.49 -6.77
C HIS A 9 29.78 7.96 -6.67
N LYS A 10 30.92 7.45 -6.17
CA LYS A 10 31.22 6.00 -6.13
C LYS A 10 30.33 5.17 -5.20
N ASN A 11 29.61 5.81 -4.28
CA ASN A 11 28.76 5.15 -3.30
C ASN A 11 27.25 5.41 -3.49
N ILE A 12 26.85 6.04 -4.61
CA ILE A 12 25.44 6.25 -4.92
C ILE A 12 24.86 4.92 -5.38
N LYS A 13 23.99 4.33 -4.54
CA LYS A 13 23.21 3.15 -4.89
C LYS A 13 21.87 3.60 -5.43
N THR A 14 21.46 3.01 -6.54
CA THR A 14 20.09 3.20 -7.04
C THR A 14 19.10 2.61 -6.05
N PHE A 15 17.84 3.07 -6.11
CA PHE A 15 16.78 2.50 -5.29
C PHE A 15 16.63 0.98 -5.52
N ALA A 16 16.74 0.54 -6.78
CA ALA A 16 16.75 -0.89 -7.12
C ALA A 16 17.87 -1.65 -6.40
N GLN A 17 19.11 -1.16 -6.48
CA GLN A 17 20.24 -1.77 -5.77
C GLN A 17 20.08 -1.78 -4.25
N HIS A 18 19.42 -0.76 -3.69
CA HIS A 18 19.10 -0.73 -2.26
C HIS A 18 18.08 -1.81 -1.90
N LEU A 19 17.02 -1.97 -2.69
CA LEU A 19 16.01 -2.99 -2.47
C LEU A 19 16.60 -4.40 -2.64
N ASP A 20 17.42 -4.62 -3.67
CA ASP A 20 18.05 -5.91 -3.92
C ASP A 20 18.94 -6.33 -2.76
N LYS A 21 19.70 -5.39 -2.20
CA LYS A 21 20.52 -5.64 -1.02
C LYS A 21 19.69 -6.00 0.23
N ARG A 22 18.50 -5.43 0.38
CA ARG A 22 17.71 -5.52 1.63
C ARG A 22 16.65 -6.63 1.59
N TYR A 23 16.10 -6.90 0.42
CA TYR A 23 14.94 -7.78 0.22
C TYR A 23 15.16 -8.83 -0.87
N GLY A 24 16.37 -8.90 -1.44
CA GLY A 24 16.68 -9.78 -2.56
C GLY A 24 16.28 -9.20 -3.90
N VAL A 25 16.82 -9.81 -4.95
CA VAL A 25 16.56 -9.44 -6.34
C VAL A 25 15.13 -9.79 -6.74
N THR A 26 14.60 -9.13 -7.77
CA THR A 26 13.26 -9.44 -8.30
C THR A 26 13.11 -10.93 -8.63
N GLY A 27 11.98 -11.51 -8.19
CA GLY A 27 11.66 -12.93 -8.38
C GLY A 27 12.06 -13.84 -7.22
N THR A 28 12.87 -13.38 -6.25
CA THR A 28 13.09 -14.17 -5.02
C THR A 28 11.86 -14.14 -4.12
N LYS A 29 11.70 -15.17 -3.28
CA LYS A 29 10.60 -15.25 -2.31
C LYS A 29 10.56 -14.01 -1.39
N GLU A 30 11.70 -13.60 -0.86
CA GLU A 30 11.79 -12.42 0.02
C GLU A 30 11.34 -11.14 -0.69
N ARG A 31 11.71 -10.98 -1.97
CA ARG A 31 11.33 -9.83 -2.77
C ARG A 31 9.85 -9.85 -3.11
N ILE A 32 9.30 -11.01 -3.45
CA ILE A 32 7.87 -11.20 -3.69
C ILE A 32 7.06 -10.86 -2.43
N ASP A 33 7.46 -11.37 -1.27
CA ASP A 33 6.78 -11.09 0.00
C ASP A 33 6.83 -9.60 0.36
N PHE A 34 7.97 -8.94 0.09
CA PHE A 34 8.11 -7.49 0.25
C PHE A 34 7.17 -6.72 -0.68
N GLU A 35 7.12 -7.09 -1.96
CA GLU A 35 6.27 -6.45 -2.96
C GLU A 35 4.78 -6.64 -2.67
N ILE A 36 4.37 -7.83 -2.20
CA ILE A 36 2.99 -8.08 -1.74
C ILE A 36 2.64 -7.14 -0.59
N LYS A 37 3.49 -7.04 0.44
CA LYS A 37 3.26 -6.12 1.58
C LYS A 37 3.22 -4.66 1.15
N ALA A 38 4.10 -4.25 0.24
CA ALA A 38 4.12 -2.89 -0.30
C ALA A 38 2.83 -2.57 -1.07
N LYS A 39 2.32 -3.50 -1.88
CA LYS A 39 1.03 -3.37 -2.58
C LYS A 39 -0.14 -3.28 -1.59
N SER A 40 -0.17 -4.13 -0.56
CA SER A 40 -1.20 -4.08 0.49
C SER A 40 -1.20 -2.74 1.23
N PHE A 41 -0.03 -2.20 1.56
CA PHE A 41 0.09 -0.87 2.15
C PHE A 41 -0.44 0.23 1.22
N ALA A 42 -0.10 0.18 -0.08
CA ALA A 42 -0.58 1.15 -1.06
C ALA A 42 -2.11 1.16 -1.20
N ILE A 43 -2.75 -0.03 -1.16
CA ILE A 43 -4.22 -0.15 -1.15
C ILE A 43 -4.81 0.51 0.10
N GLY A 44 -4.23 0.25 1.28
CA GLY A 44 -4.67 0.85 2.54
C GLY A 44 -4.60 2.39 2.53
N GLU A 45 -3.51 2.96 2.02
CA GLU A 45 -3.36 4.41 1.89
C GLU A 45 -4.33 4.99 0.86
N MET A 46 -4.60 4.31 -0.25
CA MET A 46 -5.60 4.74 -1.24
C MET A 46 -7.01 4.80 -0.61
N ILE A 47 -7.40 3.77 0.15
CA ILE A 47 -8.68 3.74 0.89
C ILE A 47 -8.79 4.93 1.85
N LYS A 48 -7.71 5.19 2.62
CA LYS A 48 -7.63 6.29 3.57
C LYS A 48 -7.76 7.66 2.90
N GLN A 49 -7.15 7.83 1.73
CA GLN A 49 -7.25 9.04 0.93
C GLN A 49 -8.69 9.25 0.43
N GLU A 50 -9.31 8.23 -0.16
CA GLU A 50 -10.69 8.30 -0.64
C GLU A 50 -11.68 8.58 0.50
N ARG A 51 -11.48 7.97 1.68
CA ARG A 51 -12.29 8.27 2.87
C ARG A 51 -12.18 9.74 3.28
N LYS A 52 -10.96 10.30 3.28
CA LYS A 52 -10.75 11.72 3.60
C LYS A 52 -11.38 12.64 2.55
N LEU A 53 -11.31 12.29 1.27
CA LEU A 53 -11.99 13.02 0.19
C LEU A 53 -13.52 12.99 0.36
N ALA A 54 -14.06 11.86 0.81
CA ALA A 54 -15.46 11.72 1.19
C ALA A 54 -15.82 12.41 2.53
N LYS A 55 -14.86 13.10 3.18
CA LYS A 55 -15.01 13.80 4.47
C LYS A 55 -15.55 12.92 5.60
N MET A 56 -15.18 11.64 5.60
CA MET A 56 -15.61 10.67 6.61
C MET A 56 -14.52 10.38 7.65
N THR A 57 -14.90 10.16 8.90
CA THR A 57 -14.03 9.53 9.91
C THR A 57 -13.96 8.01 9.68
N GLN A 58 -12.98 7.34 10.30
CA GLN A 58 -12.90 5.88 10.26
C GLN A 58 -14.13 5.20 10.88
N GLU A 59 -14.70 5.81 11.94
CA GLU A 59 -15.92 5.30 12.58
C GLU A 59 -17.11 5.39 11.65
N GLN A 60 -17.32 6.55 10.99
CA GLN A 60 -18.42 6.74 10.06
C GLN A 60 -18.37 5.76 8.87
N LEU A 61 -17.17 5.53 8.31
CA LEU A 61 -17.01 4.54 7.26
C LEU A 61 -17.30 3.12 7.78
N ALA A 62 -16.84 2.79 9.00
CA ALA A 62 -17.08 1.51 9.63
C ALA A 62 -18.57 1.25 9.86
N GLU A 63 -19.28 2.21 10.47
CA GLU A 63 -20.73 2.17 10.69
C GLU A 63 -21.47 1.95 9.37
N LYS A 64 -21.11 2.71 8.33
CA LYS A 64 -21.74 2.60 7.01
C LYS A 64 -21.62 1.19 6.44
N ILE A 65 -20.48 0.52 6.60
CA ILE A 65 -20.31 -0.85 6.07
C ILE A 65 -20.66 -1.95 7.09
N GLY A 66 -21.13 -1.59 8.29
CA GLY A 66 -21.43 -2.53 9.37
C GLY A 66 -20.19 -3.23 9.94
N ALA A 67 -19.10 -2.50 10.10
CA ALA A 67 -17.82 -2.97 10.66
C ALA A 67 -17.43 -2.17 11.91
N LYS A 68 -16.36 -2.63 12.60
CA LYS A 68 -15.77 -1.89 13.73
C LYS A 68 -14.76 -0.86 13.20
N LYS A 69 -14.62 0.31 13.83
CA LYS A 69 -13.55 1.28 13.51
C LYS A 69 -12.15 0.66 13.48
N SER A 70 -11.85 -0.26 14.40
CA SER A 70 -10.56 -0.96 14.44
C SER A 70 -10.29 -1.77 13.18
N PHE A 71 -11.32 -2.26 12.49
CA PHE A 71 -11.19 -2.94 11.20
C PHE A 71 -10.73 -1.96 10.11
N ILE A 72 -11.40 -0.80 9.99
CA ILE A 72 -11.00 0.26 9.04
C ILE A 72 -9.57 0.72 9.34
N SER A 73 -9.23 0.95 10.60
CA SER A 73 -7.88 1.35 11.00
C SER A 73 -6.82 0.32 10.59
N ARG A 74 -7.07 -0.98 10.78
CA ARG A 74 -6.10 -2.01 10.38
C ARG A 74 -5.93 -2.07 8.86
N ILE A 75 -7.00 -1.92 8.08
CA ILE A 75 -6.94 -1.85 6.61
C ILE A 75 -6.10 -0.65 6.17
N GLU A 76 -6.40 0.54 6.68
CA GLU A 76 -5.72 1.78 6.28
C GLU A 76 -4.24 1.81 6.66
N ASN A 77 -3.81 0.97 7.60
CA ASN A 77 -2.42 0.84 8.01
C ASN A 77 -1.72 -0.41 7.42
N GLY A 78 -2.37 -1.16 6.52
CA GLY A 78 -1.80 -2.35 5.89
C GLY A 78 -1.61 -3.56 6.82
N HIS A 79 -2.33 -3.60 7.95
CA HIS A 79 -2.23 -4.63 8.99
C HIS A 79 -3.42 -5.61 9.02
N SER A 80 -4.16 -5.74 7.92
CA SER A 80 -5.23 -6.73 7.79
C SER A 80 -5.33 -7.24 6.38
N ASP A 81 -5.47 -8.55 6.25
CA ASP A 81 -6.08 -9.13 5.06
C ASP A 81 -7.55 -8.73 5.01
N ILE A 82 -8.05 -8.50 3.79
CA ILE A 82 -9.43 -8.12 3.52
C ILE A 82 -10.03 -9.12 2.55
N GLN A 83 -11.22 -9.65 2.87
CA GLN A 83 -11.97 -10.45 1.92
C GLN A 83 -12.45 -9.56 0.77
N LEU A 84 -12.43 -10.09 -0.47
CA LEU A 84 -12.86 -9.31 -1.64
C LEU A 84 -14.28 -8.77 -1.50
N SER A 85 -15.23 -9.56 -0.99
CA SER A 85 -16.60 -9.11 -0.72
C SER A 85 -16.64 -7.88 0.19
N THR A 86 -15.81 -7.86 1.23
CA THR A 86 -15.68 -6.74 2.16
C THR A 86 -15.00 -5.54 1.50
N LEU A 87 -14.01 -5.77 0.63
CA LEU A 87 -13.40 -4.72 -0.18
C LEU A 87 -14.43 -4.05 -1.10
N TYR A 88 -15.23 -4.83 -1.83
CA TYR A 88 -16.33 -4.31 -2.65
C TYR A 88 -17.33 -3.50 -1.80
N LYS A 89 -17.76 -4.03 -0.66
CA LYS A 89 -18.66 -3.31 0.25
C LYS A 89 -18.04 -1.99 0.73
N LEU A 90 -16.75 -1.99 1.09
CA LEU A 90 -16.04 -0.81 1.55
C LEU A 90 -15.92 0.26 0.46
N ILE A 91 -15.48 -0.13 -0.74
CA ILE A 91 -15.22 0.78 -1.85
C ILE A 91 -16.52 1.27 -2.49
N GLU A 92 -17.43 0.36 -2.83
CA GLU A 92 -18.62 0.71 -3.61
C GLU A 92 -19.74 1.26 -2.76
N PHE A 93 -20.08 0.57 -1.66
CA PHE A 93 -21.15 1.01 -0.77
C PHE A 93 -20.65 2.05 0.24
N GLY A 94 -19.51 1.80 0.87
CA GLY A 94 -18.90 2.68 1.87
C GLY A 94 -18.47 4.02 1.26
N LEU A 95 -17.60 3.97 0.26
CA LEU A 95 -17.00 5.16 -0.35
C LEU A 95 -17.71 5.68 -1.60
N GLY A 96 -18.65 4.92 -2.19
CA GLY A 96 -19.36 5.34 -3.41
C GLY A 96 -18.46 5.36 -4.66
N ARG A 97 -17.41 4.52 -4.69
CA ARG A 97 -16.47 4.40 -5.80
C ARG A 97 -16.70 3.11 -6.58
N LYS A 98 -15.95 2.89 -7.67
CA LYS A 98 -15.95 1.63 -8.41
C LYS A 98 -14.56 1.02 -8.34
N ILE A 99 -14.48 -0.30 -8.23
CA ILE A 99 -13.22 -1.04 -8.32
C ILE A 99 -13.18 -1.81 -9.64
N ASN A 100 -12.03 -1.78 -10.32
CA ASN A 100 -11.78 -2.56 -11.52
C ASN A 100 -10.49 -3.34 -11.33
N PHE A 101 -10.49 -4.61 -11.73
CA PHE A 101 -9.31 -5.46 -11.74
C PHE A 101 -8.88 -5.69 -13.18
N THR A 102 -7.57 -5.65 -13.42
CA THR A 102 -6.97 -6.05 -14.69
C THR A 102 -5.87 -7.06 -14.38
N ILE A 103 -5.94 -8.21 -15.03
CA ILE A 103 -4.92 -9.26 -14.97
C ILE A 103 -4.13 -9.17 -16.28
N GLN A 104 -2.81 -9.17 -16.17
CA GLN A 104 -1.87 -9.11 -17.30
C GLN A 104 -1.02 -10.36 -17.33
#